data_AF-A0A4Y9J314-F1
#
_entry.id   AF-A0A4Y9J314-F1
#
_cell.length_a   1.000
_cell.length_b   1.000
_cell.length_c   1.000
_cell.angle_alpha   90.00
_cell.angle_beta   90.00
_cell.angle_gamma   90.00
#
_symmetry.space_group_name_H-M   'P 1'
#
loop_
_entity.id
_entity.type
_entity.pdbx_description
1 polymer ?
#
loop_
_entity_poly.entity_id
_entity_poly.type
_entity_poly.pdbx_seq_one_letter_code
_entity_poly.pdbx_strand_id
1 'polypeptide(L)'
;MANEQNLIPFKPGQSGNPKGRPKSRVPEQLVKIFGSKARAKKFYSLSSVEIDEWEAAILSFSANDLKLLAKWEDAPAYPKGLAIAVLSDMKNGKTTTLDKLRERQYGKPTQRMELTGKDGGDLIPARTLTKEEAADLFKSLNEKY
;
A
#
# COMPACT_ATOMS: atom_id res chain seq x y z
N MET A 1 22.99 15.66 -7.88
CA MET A 1 23.32 15.17 -9.25
C MET A 1 23.21 13.65 -9.24
N ALA A 2 22.66 13.04 -10.30
CA ALA A 2 22.59 11.57 -10.38
C ALA A 2 24.02 11.00 -10.41
N ASN A 3 24.24 9.84 -9.78
CA ASN A 3 25.55 9.21 -9.79
C ASN A 3 25.84 8.68 -11.20
N GLU A 4 26.69 9.40 -11.95
CA GLU A 4 27.02 9.13 -13.36
C GLU A 4 27.62 7.73 -13.59
N GLN A 5 28.19 7.12 -12.54
CA GLN A 5 28.75 5.76 -12.58
C GLN A 5 27.67 4.67 -12.73
N ASN A 6 26.43 4.95 -12.34
CA ASN A 6 25.31 4.01 -12.42
C ASN A 6 24.52 4.13 -13.74
N LEU A 7 24.88 5.09 -14.61
CA LEU A 7 24.21 5.34 -15.89
C LEU A 7 24.84 4.55 -17.05
N ILE A 8 25.46 3.40 -16.77
CA ILE A 8 26.02 2.55 -17.83
C ILE A 8 24.85 1.93 -18.62
N PRO A 9 24.68 2.27 -19.90
CA PRO A 9 23.59 1.73 -20.70
C PRO A 9 23.77 0.21 -20.85
N PHE A 10 22.74 -0.56 -20.49
CA PHE A 10 22.75 -2.00 -20.72
C PHE A 10 22.75 -2.29 -22.22
N LYS A 11 23.57 -3.25 -22.66
CA LYS A 11 23.52 -3.69 -24.06
C LYS A 11 22.15 -4.32 -24.34
N PRO A 12 21.54 -4.12 -25.52
CA PRO A 12 20.33 -4.84 -25.90
C PRO A 12 20.51 -6.35 -25.70
N GLY A 13 19.64 -6.98 -24.90
CA GLY A 13 19.75 -8.39 -24.51
C GLY A 13 20.53 -8.68 -23.22
N GLN A 14 21.13 -7.67 -22.58
CA GLN A 14 21.77 -7.79 -21.27
C GLN A 14 20.79 -7.46 -20.15
N SER A 15 20.59 -8.40 -19.23
CA SER A 15 19.87 -8.11 -17.98
C SER A 15 20.71 -7.19 -17.11
N GLY A 16 20.13 -6.07 -16.64
CA GLY A 16 20.76 -5.19 -15.65
C GLY A 16 20.94 -5.83 -14.27
N ASN A 17 20.38 -7.03 -14.07
CA ASN A 17 20.66 -7.88 -12.93
C ASN A 17 21.03 -9.30 -13.42
N PRO A 18 22.30 -9.54 -13.80
CA PRO A 18 22.73 -10.82 -14.37
C PRO A 18 22.65 -11.99 -13.38
N LYS A 19 22.69 -11.73 -12.07
CA LYS A 19 22.55 -12.75 -11.03
C LYS A 19 21.08 -12.96 -10.59
N GLY A 20 20.16 -12.19 -11.16
CA GLY A 20 18.74 -12.21 -10.82
C GLY A 20 18.47 -11.79 -9.38
N ARG A 21 17.22 -11.96 -8.95
CA ARG A 21 16.83 -11.72 -7.55
C ARG A 21 17.58 -12.70 -6.65
N PRO A 22 18.22 -12.25 -5.55
CA PRO A 22 18.80 -13.16 -4.57
C PRO A 22 17.78 -14.24 -4.13
N LYS A 23 18.22 -15.50 -4.08
CA LYS A 23 17.33 -16.62 -3.70
C LYS A 23 16.83 -16.44 -2.27
N SER A 24 15.52 -16.64 -2.06
CA SER A 24 14.94 -16.67 -0.72
C SER A 24 15.46 -17.88 0.05
N ARG A 25 15.89 -17.66 1.30
CA ARG A 25 16.31 -18.73 2.22
C ARG A 25 15.14 -19.41 2.93
N VAL A 26 13.94 -18.82 2.86
CA VAL A 26 12.75 -19.29 3.57
C VAL A 26 12.38 -20.74 3.21
N PRO A 27 12.34 -21.16 1.93
CA PRO A 27 12.01 -22.55 1.60
C PRO A 27 12.99 -23.56 2.23
N GLU A 28 14.29 -23.26 2.21
CA GLU A 28 15.31 -24.14 2.82
C GLU A 28 15.15 -24.22 4.35
N GLN A 29 14.81 -23.11 4.99
CA GLN A 29 14.56 -23.07 6.43
C GLN A 29 13.29 -23.84 6.82
N LEU A 30 12.21 -23.74 6.03
CA LEU A 30 10.98 -24.50 6.26
C LEU A 30 11.22 -26.01 6.14
N VAL A 31 12.08 -26.45 5.21
CA VAL A 31 12.47 -27.87 5.11
C VAL A 31 13.19 -28.32 6.39
N LYS A 32 14.06 -27.49 6.96
CA LYS A 32 14.76 -27.80 8.23
C LYS A 32 13.79 -27.93 9.40
N ILE A 33 12.82 -27.02 9.50
CA ILE A 33 11.83 -27.02 10.59
C ILE A 33 10.88 -28.22 10.48
N PHE A 34 10.37 -28.50 9.27
CA PHE A 34 9.36 -29.53 9.08
C PHE A 34 9.92 -30.92 8.77
N GLY A 35 11.24 -31.05 8.59
CA GLY A 35 11.90 -32.30 8.22
C GLY A 35 11.48 -32.88 6.87
N SER A 36 10.67 -32.16 6.08
CA SER A 36 10.09 -32.66 4.83
C SER A 36 9.94 -31.57 3.78
N LYS A 37 10.51 -31.82 2.60
CA LYS A 37 10.33 -30.96 1.41
C LYS A 37 8.89 -30.91 0.93
N ALA A 38 8.14 -32.01 1.05
CA ALA A 38 6.74 -32.04 0.65
C ALA A 38 5.89 -31.15 1.56
N ARG A 39 6.16 -31.18 2.88
CA ARG A 39 5.45 -30.34 3.85
C ARG A 39 5.83 -28.86 3.72
N ALA A 40 7.10 -28.57 3.48
CA ALA A 40 7.58 -27.20 3.22
C ALA A 40 7.00 -26.59 1.93
N LYS A 41 6.76 -27.40 0.88
CA LYS A 41 6.12 -26.94 -0.36
C LYS A 41 4.62 -26.67 -0.22
N LYS A 42 3.94 -27.32 0.73
CA LYS A 42 2.52 -27.06 1.04
C LYS A 42 2.30 -25.72 1.75
N PHE A 43 3.35 -25.13 2.33
CA PHE A 43 3.32 -23.73 2.72
C PHE A 43 3.41 -22.86 1.47
N TYR A 44 2.26 -22.63 0.84
CA TYR A 44 2.10 -21.50 -0.06
C TYR A 44 2.26 -20.24 0.78
N SER A 45 3.15 -19.35 0.36
CA SER A 45 3.11 -17.98 0.84
C SER A 45 1.74 -17.42 0.50
N LEU A 46 1.00 -16.96 1.51
CA LEU A 46 -0.27 -16.26 1.30
C LEU A 46 -0.09 -15.24 0.17
N SER A 47 -0.85 -15.43 -0.90
CA SER A 47 -0.92 -14.46 -1.98
C SER A 47 -1.64 -13.21 -1.52
N SER A 48 -1.45 -12.10 -2.23
CA SER A 48 -2.21 -10.88 -1.95
C SER A 48 -3.72 -11.11 -2.07
N VAL A 49 -4.13 -11.91 -3.06
CA VAL A 49 -5.55 -12.28 -3.27
C VAL A 49 -6.11 -13.04 -2.08
N GLU A 50 -5.41 -14.06 -1.59
CA GLU A 50 -5.86 -14.79 -0.39
C GLU A 50 -5.93 -13.89 0.84
N ILE A 51 -4.97 -12.97 0.99
CA ILE A 51 -4.98 -12.00 2.09
C ILE A 51 -6.25 -11.15 2.02
N ASP A 52 -6.54 -10.59 0.85
CA ASP A 52 -7.69 -9.70 0.64
C ASP A 52 -9.02 -10.45 0.88
N GLU A 53 -9.14 -11.67 0.36
CA GLU A 53 -10.32 -12.51 0.57
C GLU A 53 -10.52 -12.87 2.05
N TRP A 54 -9.44 -13.22 2.77
CA TRP A 54 -9.52 -13.49 4.21
C TRP A 54 -9.93 -12.27 5.01
N GLU A 55 -9.33 -11.10 4.74
CA GLU A 55 -9.67 -9.86 5.44
C GLU A 55 -11.13 -9.45 5.16
N ALA A 56 -11.58 -9.52 3.91
CA ALA A 56 -12.96 -9.23 3.52
C ALA A 56 -13.97 -10.19 4.17
N ALA A 57 -13.66 -11.50 4.19
CA ALA A 57 -14.51 -12.49 4.84
C ALA A 57 -14.64 -12.22 6.34
N ILE A 58 -13.54 -11.96 7.03
CA ILE A 58 -13.54 -11.69 8.48
C ILE A 58 -14.36 -10.45 8.84
N LEU A 59 -14.34 -9.40 8.01
CA LEU A 59 -15.18 -8.21 8.19
C LEU A 59 -16.69 -8.52 8.12
N SER A 60 -17.08 -9.60 7.43
CA SER A 60 -18.48 -10.03 7.29
C SER A 60 -18.93 -11.07 8.32
N PHE A 61 -18.01 -11.65 9.09
CA PHE A 61 -18.32 -12.75 10.00
C PHE A 61 -19.11 -12.33 11.24
N SER A 62 -20.00 -13.20 11.71
CA SER A 62 -20.60 -13.05 13.02
C SER A 62 -19.62 -13.41 14.14
N ALA A 63 -19.94 -13.03 15.38
CA ALA A 63 -19.16 -13.43 16.55
C ALA A 63 -19.05 -14.96 16.71
N ASN A 64 -20.00 -15.74 16.19
CA ASN A 64 -19.96 -17.20 16.25
C ASN A 64 -19.03 -17.77 15.18
N ASP A 65 -19.05 -17.21 13.96
CA ASP A 65 -18.15 -17.64 12.88
C ASP A 65 -16.69 -17.35 13.23
N LEU A 66 -16.42 -16.20 13.85
CA LEU A 66 -15.09 -15.87 14.37
C LEU A 66 -14.64 -16.87 15.44
N LYS A 67 -15.54 -17.33 16.32
CA LYS A 67 -15.21 -18.35 17.34
C LYS A 67 -14.96 -19.71 16.70
N LEU A 68 -15.70 -20.08 15.66
CA LEU A 68 -15.47 -21.31 14.89
C LEU A 68 -14.08 -21.28 14.25
N LEU A 69 -13.74 -20.20 13.55
CA LEU A 69 -12.43 -20.01 12.95
C LEU A 69 -11.31 -20.01 14.00
N ALA A 70 -11.51 -19.36 15.15
CA ALA A 70 -10.54 -19.35 16.25
C ALA A 70 -10.31 -20.73 16.88
N LYS A 71 -11.29 -21.64 16.83
CA LYS A 71 -11.19 -23.00 17.36
C LYS A 71 -10.68 -24.02 16.35
N TRP A 72 -10.71 -23.73 15.05
CA TRP A 72 -10.24 -24.64 14.02
C TRP A 72 -8.72 -24.87 14.16
N GLU A 73 -8.32 -26.11 14.46
CA GLU A 73 -6.93 -26.47 14.77
C GLU A 73 -6.00 -26.31 13.56
N ASP A 74 -6.45 -26.75 12.38
CA ASP A 74 -5.68 -26.68 11.12
C ASP A 74 -5.81 -25.33 10.39
N ALA A 75 -6.49 -24.35 10.99
CA ALA A 75 -6.67 -23.05 10.36
C ALA A 75 -5.30 -22.35 10.12
N PRO A 76 -5.12 -21.68 8.97
CA PRO A 76 -3.94 -20.85 8.76
C PRO A 76 -3.83 -19.79 9.85
N ALA A 77 -2.61 -19.56 10.34
CA ALA A 77 -2.38 -18.67 11.48
C ALA A 77 -2.85 -17.23 11.23
N TYR A 78 -2.82 -16.78 9.98
CA TYR A 78 -3.25 -15.43 9.59
C TYR A 78 -4.74 -15.16 9.86
N PRO A 79 -5.70 -15.84 9.20
CA PRO A 79 -7.13 -15.65 9.48
C PRO A 79 -7.51 -16.04 10.92
N LYS A 80 -6.90 -17.09 11.49
CA LYS A 80 -7.13 -17.49 12.89
C LYS A 80 -6.74 -16.38 13.86
N GLY A 81 -5.56 -15.77 13.66
CA GLY A 81 -5.06 -14.68 14.49
C GLY A 81 -5.93 -13.43 14.38
N LEU A 82 -6.37 -13.08 13.18
CA LEU A 82 -7.31 -11.98 12.96
C LEU A 82 -8.64 -12.23 13.69
N ALA A 83 -9.21 -13.43 13.60
CA ALA A 83 -10.45 -13.76 14.31
C ALA A 83 -10.32 -13.64 15.83
N ILE A 84 -9.21 -14.13 16.40
CA ILE A 84 -8.91 -13.99 17.83
C ILE A 84 -8.76 -12.52 18.23
N ALA A 85 -8.07 -11.71 17.41
CA ALA A 85 -7.89 -10.28 17.66
C ALA A 85 -9.23 -9.53 17.63
N VAL A 86 -10.08 -9.79 16.63
CA VAL A 86 -11.41 -9.20 16.55
C VAL A 86 -12.26 -9.62 17.76
N LEU A 87 -12.28 -10.89 18.14
CA LEU A 87 -13.00 -11.35 19.33
C LEU A 87 -12.49 -10.69 20.62
N SER A 88 -11.19 -10.49 20.75
CA SER A 88 -10.59 -9.79 21.89
C SER A 88 -11.01 -8.33 21.94
N ASP A 89 -10.95 -7.64 20.80
CA ASP A 89 -11.38 -6.26 20.64
C ASP A 89 -12.87 -6.11 20.99
N MET A 90 -13.73 -6.99 20.46
CA MET A 90 -15.16 -7.03 20.79
C MET A 90 -15.41 -7.21 22.29
N LYS A 91 -14.67 -8.12 22.95
CA LYS A 91 -14.80 -8.34 24.41
C LYS A 91 -14.41 -7.09 25.21
N ASN A 92 -13.45 -6.32 24.72
CA ASN A 92 -12.94 -5.12 25.37
C ASN A 92 -13.65 -3.83 24.91
N GLY A 93 -14.67 -3.92 24.05
CA GLY A 93 -15.37 -2.76 23.48
C GLY A 93 -14.50 -1.91 22.55
N LYS A 94 -13.44 -2.48 21.97
CA LYS A 94 -12.53 -1.83 21.03
C LYS A 94 -12.86 -2.22 19.59
N THR A 95 -12.51 -1.36 18.64
CA THR A 95 -12.70 -1.60 17.18
C THR A 95 -11.38 -1.63 16.42
N THR A 96 -10.23 -1.55 17.10
CA THR A 96 -8.93 -1.28 16.48
C THR A 96 -8.55 -2.24 15.36
N THR A 97 -8.89 -3.52 15.48
CA THR A 97 -8.60 -4.52 14.45
C THR A 97 -9.53 -4.35 13.26
N LEU A 98 -10.82 -4.11 13.49
CA LEU A 98 -11.80 -3.85 12.43
C LEU A 98 -11.46 -2.58 11.64
N ASP A 99 -11.05 -1.51 12.34
CA ASP A 99 -10.65 -0.26 11.71
C ASP A 99 -9.44 -0.46 10.78
N LYS A 100 -8.42 -1.18 11.24
CA LYS A 100 -7.23 -1.51 10.43
C LYS A 100 -7.57 -2.35 9.21
N LEU A 101 -8.43 -3.36 9.37
CA LEU A 101 -8.87 -4.21 8.26
C LEU A 101 -9.68 -3.40 7.24
N ARG A 102 -10.60 -2.54 7.72
CA ARG A 102 -11.39 -1.67 6.86
C ARG A 102 -10.51 -0.69 6.07
N GLU A 103 -9.51 -0.09 6.72
CA GLU A 103 -8.58 0.82 6.06
C GLU A 103 -7.71 0.15 5.00
N ARG A 104 -7.35 -1.12 5.19
CA ARG A 104 -6.63 -1.90 4.18
C ARG A 104 -7.51 -2.22 2.98
N GLN A 105 -8.73 -2.67 3.22
CA GLN A 105 -9.65 -3.10 2.18
C GLN A 105 -10.27 -1.94 1.39
N TYR A 106 -10.63 -0.85 2.06
CA TYR A 106 -11.41 0.23 1.48
C TYR A 106 -10.70 1.59 1.52
N GLY A 107 -9.48 1.63 2.05
CA GLY A 107 -8.74 2.86 2.22
C GLY A 107 -9.16 3.66 3.45
N LYS A 108 -8.40 4.72 3.72
CA LYS A 108 -8.72 5.70 4.76
C LYS A 108 -9.75 6.70 4.24
N PRO A 109 -10.61 7.24 5.13
CA PRO A 109 -11.40 8.42 4.79
C PRO A 109 -10.48 9.51 4.22
N THR A 110 -10.87 10.09 3.08
CA THR A 110 -10.08 11.15 2.43
C THR A 110 -9.97 12.34 3.37
N GLN A 111 -8.75 12.65 3.81
CA GLN A 111 -8.50 13.88 4.56
C GLN A 111 -8.60 15.06 3.61
N ARG A 112 -9.52 16.00 3.87
CA ARG A 112 -9.57 17.27 3.15
C ARG A 112 -8.42 18.14 3.67
N MET A 113 -7.42 18.36 2.84
CA MET A 113 -6.33 19.30 3.12
C MET A 113 -6.57 20.56 2.31
N GLU A 114 -6.72 21.69 2.99
CA GLU A 114 -6.75 22.98 2.34
C GLU A 114 -5.30 23.39 2.05
N LEU A 115 -4.94 23.40 0.77
CA LEU A 115 -3.67 23.96 0.32
C LEU A 115 -3.89 25.44 0.02
N THR A 116 -3.49 26.31 0.95
CA THR A 116 -3.46 27.76 0.75
C THR A 116 -2.02 28.24 0.61
N GLY A 117 -1.82 29.31 -0.18
CA GLY A 117 -0.59 30.07 -0.23
C GLY A 117 -0.35 30.85 1.07
N LYS A 118 0.72 31.65 1.08
CA LYS A 118 1.05 32.54 2.20
C LYS A 118 -0.16 33.42 2.55
N ASP A 119 -0.49 33.51 3.83
CA ASP A 119 -1.59 34.33 4.37
C ASP A 119 -3.00 33.94 3.86
N GLY A 120 -3.20 32.68 3.46
CA GLY A 120 -4.52 32.20 2.99
C GLY A 120 -4.83 32.55 1.54
N GLY A 121 -3.86 33.10 0.80
CA GLY A 121 -4.00 33.39 -0.63
C GLY A 121 -3.93 32.15 -1.51
N ASP A 122 -4.01 32.35 -2.83
CA ASP A 122 -3.93 31.25 -3.80
C ASP A 122 -2.60 30.50 -3.70
N LEU A 123 -2.64 29.16 -3.71
CA LEU A 123 -1.44 28.31 -3.67
C LEU A 123 -0.57 28.51 -4.92
N ILE A 124 -1.22 28.67 -6.06
CA ILE A 124 -0.57 29.01 -7.32
C ILE A 124 -0.98 30.44 -7.62
N PRO A 125 -0.09 31.43 -7.40
CA PRO A 125 -0.42 32.81 -7.70
C PRO A 125 -0.70 32.95 -9.20
N ALA A 126 -1.75 33.69 -9.56
CA ALA A 126 -2.00 34.05 -10.95
C ALA A 126 -0.75 34.72 -11.54
N ARG A 127 -0.37 34.33 -12.76
CA ARG A 127 0.75 34.97 -13.46
C ARG A 127 0.46 36.46 -13.57
N THR A 128 1.26 37.28 -12.88
CA THR A 128 1.28 38.73 -13.08
C THR A 128 2.09 39.02 -14.34
N LEU A 129 1.58 39.89 -15.21
CA LEU A 129 2.37 40.36 -16.35
C LEU A 129 3.60 41.11 -15.81
N THR A 130 4.75 40.91 -16.45
CA THR A 130 5.90 41.78 -16.19
C THR A 130 5.59 43.20 -16.67
N LYS A 131 6.35 44.19 -16.20
CA LYS A 131 6.14 45.59 -16.62
C LYS A 131 6.24 45.77 -18.15
N GLU A 132 7.11 44.98 -18.79
CA GLU A 132 7.31 44.96 -20.23
C GLU A 132 6.11 44.32 -20.96
N GLU A 133 5.67 43.15 -20.49
CA GLU A 133 4.49 42.47 -21.05
C GLU A 133 3.22 43.30 -20.88
N ALA A 134 3.09 44.02 -19.77
CA ALA A 134 1.97 44.93 -19.52
C ALA A 134 1.98 46.15 -20.46
N ALA A 135 3.17 46.69 -20.76
CA ALA A 135 3.33 47.79 -21.70
C ALA A 135 3.00 47.36 -23.14
N ASP A 136 3.44 46.16 -23.54
CA ASP A 136 3.13 45.59 -24.84
C ASP A 136 1.63 45.28 -24.99
N LEU A 137 1.01 44.73 -23.95
CA LEU A 137 -0.44 44.51 -23.93
C LEU A 137 -1.21 45.83 -24.04
N PHE A 138 -0.81 46.86 -23.28
CA PHE A 138 -1.44 48.18 -23.32
C PHE A 138 -1.34 48.82 -24.71
N LYS A 139 -0.17 48.72 -25.34
CA LYS A 139 0.05 49.18 -26.72
C LYS A 139 -0.84 48.43 -27.71
N SER A 140 -0.90 47.11 -27.60
CA SER A 140 -1.74 46.27 -28.48
C SER A 140 -3.24 46.53 -28.33
N LEU A 141 -3.69 46.93 -27.14
CA LEU A 141 -5.09 47.28 -26.86
C LEU A 141 -5.46 48.64 -27.44
N ASN A 142 -4.57 49.63 -27.34
CA ASN A 142 -4.75 50.96 -27.93
C ASN A 142 -4.67 50.98 -29.45
N GLU A 143 -4.05 49.97 -30.09
CA GLU A 143 -4.04 49.84 -31.54
C GLU A 143 -5.30 49.11 -32.08
N LYS A 144 -6.03 48.40 -31.21
CA LYS A 144 -7.24 47.63 -31.57
C LYS A 144 -8.56 48.37 -31.36
N TYR A 145 -8.55 49.50 -30.66
CA TYR A 145 -9.70 50.39 -30.41
C TYR A 145 -9.36 51.81 -30.86
#